data_AF-A0A2N2RQH8-F1
#
_entry.id   AF-A0A2N2RQH8-F1
#
_cell.length_a   1.000
_cell.length_b   1.000
_cell.length_c   1.000
_cell.angle_alpha   90.00
_cell.angle_beta   90.00
_cell.angle_gamma   90.00
#
_symmetry.space_group_name_H-M   'P 1'
#
loop_
_entity.id
_entity.type
_entity.pdbx_description
1 polymer ?
#
loop_
_entity_poly.entity_id
_entity_poly.type
_entity_poly.pdbx_seq_one_letter_code
_entity_poly.pdbx_strand_id
1 'polypeptide(L)'
;MIIQPGSPLYASTTAYKSNSSEAISTRITATEKSTDKVSISQNALTEARLAEIKSKDGMSRSQEEWDFLFANDKILGEITEKTNKSPGSLTSAEIDYAQKARGLVNTMAFLSPDEKALYDKMVASGNTEAAFGLNNIAFIRAAGSLAGGEGGANYDPRNTAITADNIMRYFSHSIVDPSGNAQRQFQALIQFLQNNTADA
;
A
#
# COMPACT_ATOMS: atom_id res chain seq x y z
N MET A 1 68.70 13.66 53.58
CA MET A 1 68.28 14.51 52.45
C MET A 1 68.52 13.73 51.17
N ILE A 2 67.41 13.30 50.56
CA ILE A 2 67.19 12.83 49.17
C ILE A 2 68.10 11.72 48.61
N ILE A 3 67.51 10.52 48.49
CA ILE A 3 67.94 9.39 47.65
C ILE A 3 67.41 9.63 46.23
N GLN A 4 68.28 9.47 45.22
CA GLN A 4 67.96 9.51 43.79
C GLN A 4 67.27 8.22 43.31
N PRO A 5 66.39 8.33 42.30
CA PRO A 5 66.27 7.36 41.20
C PRO A 5 66.50 8.09 39.85
N GLY A 6 67.15 7.56 38.82
CA GLY A 6 66.88 6.33 38.07
C GLY A 6 66.78 6.72 36.58
N SER A 7 67.66 6.19 35.73
CA SER A 7 67.70 6.41 34.25
C SER A 7 67.00 5.25 33.51
N PRO A 8 66.89 5.23 32.17
CA PRO A 8 65.97 6.04 31.34
C PRO A 8 65.18 5.23 30.27
N LEU A 9 64.25 5.91 29.59
CA LEU A 9 63.81 5.79 28.18
C LEU A 9 63.37 4.42 27.60
N TYR A 10 62.11 4.36 27.15
CA TYR A 10 61.76 3.94 25.77
C TYR A 10 60.50 4.66 25.30
N ALA A 11 60.60 5.32 24.14
CA ALA A 11 59.49 5.95 23.43
C ALA A 11 58.78 4.93 22.53
N SER A 12 57.47 5.08 22.36
CA SER A 12 56.78 4.65 21.15
C SER A 12 55.52 5.50 20.93
N THR A 13 55.61 6.38 19.94
CA THR A 13 54.47 7.00 19.25
C THR A 13 53.59 5.92 18.61
N THR A 14 52.26 6.10 18.60
CA THR A 14 51.41 6.13 17.38
C THR A 14 49.90 6.11 17.72
N ALA A 15 49.19 7.09 17.14
CA ALA A 15 47.79 7.12 16.70
C ALA A 15 46.65 6.69 17.65
N TYR A 16 45.83 7.67 18.06
CA TYR A 16 44.42 7.42 18.39
C TYR A 16 43.65 7.16 17.09
N LYS A 17 43.36 5.87 16.84
CA LYS A 17 42.32 5.42 15.91
C LYS A 17 40.95 5.58 16.58
N SER A 18 40.03 6.21 15.86
CA SER A 18 38.60 6.22 16.13
C SER A 18 38.01 4.81 16.01
N ASN A 19 37.10 4.47 16.94
CA ASN A 19 36.11 3.38 17.03
C ASN A 19 36.00 3.04 18.53
N SER A 20 34.86 2.90 19.20
CA SER A 20 33.59 2.31 18.82
C SER A 20 32.61 2.46 20.00
N SER A 21 31.36 2.80 19.73
CA SER A 21 30.11 2.22 20.30
C SER A 21 29.99 1.76 21.78
N GLU A 22 30.77 2.22 22.74
CA GLU A 22 30.72 1.72 24.15
C GLU A 22 30.24 2.74 25.19
N ALA A 23 29.54 3.80 24.79
CA ALA A 23 28.99 4.80 25.72
C ALA A 23 27.50 4.61 26.07
N ILE A 24 26.87 3.48 25.74
CA ILE A 24 25.49 3.16 26.18
C ILE A 24 25.54 2.01 27.19
N SER A 25 26.31 2.21 28.27
CA SER A 25 26.16 1.43 29.50
C SER A 25 25.91 2.39 30.66
N THR A 26 24.82 3.15 30.54
CA THR A 26 24.28 3.93 31.66
C THR A 26 23.11 3.16 32.25
N ARG A 27 23.42 2.43 33.33
CA ARG A 27 22.52 1.99 34.42
C ARG A 27 21.04 2.33 34.24
N ILE A 28 20.23 1.32 33.89
CA ILE A 28 18.79 1.34 34.17
C ILE A 28 18.49 0.20 35.14
N THR A 29 18.68 0.48 36.42
CA THR A 29 17.99 -0.22 37.52
C THR A 29 16.87 0.69 37.99
N ALA A 30 15.71 0.58 37.31
CA ALA A 30 14.41 1.08 37.73
C ALA A 30 13.33 0.26 37.01
N THR A 31 13.19 -0.99 37.43
CA THR A 31 12.22 -1.96 36.93
C THR A 31 10.80 -1.49 37.30
N GLU A 32 9.88 -1.64 36.35
CA GLU A 32 8.40 -1.49 36.45
C GLU A 32 7.74 -0.16 36.05
N LYS A 33 8.44 0.99 35.96
CA LYS A 33 7.85 2.24 35.40
C LYS A 33 8.48 2.69 34.07
N SER A 34 9.49 1.97 33.60
CA SER A 34 10.29 2.30 32.42
C SER A 34 9.91 1.51 31.17
N THR A 35 9.29 0.34 31.32
CA THR A 35 8.87 -0.54 30.21
C THR A 35 7.80 0.10 29.34
N ASP A 36 6.81 0.77 29.94
CA ASP A 36 5.73 1.43 29.18
C ASP A 36 6.26 2.61 28.36
N LYS A 37 7.15 3.41 28.95
CA LYS A 37 7.74 4.57 28.26
C LYS A 37 8.66 4.16 27.11
N VAL A 38 9.44 3.09 27.28
CA VAL A 38 10.32 2.56 26.23
C VAL A 38 9.49 1.95 25.09
N SER A 39 8.44 1.19 25.40
CA SER A 39 7.53 0.62 24.39
C SER A 39 6.77 1.70 23.60
N ILE A 40 6.29 2.76 24.27
CA ILE A 40 5.64 3.90 23.60
C ILE A 40 6.64 4.61 22.67
N SER A 41 7.87 4.83 23.14
CA SER A 41 8.92 5.45 22.32
C SER A 41 9.27 4.61 21.09
N GLN A 42 9.32 3.28 21.23
CA GLN A 42 9.62 2.39 20.11
C GLN A 42 8.49 2.34 19.10
N ASN A 43 7.23 2.29 19.55
CA ASN A 43 6.07 2.33 18.66
C ASN A 43 6.03 3.64 17.86
N ALA A 44 6.28 4.78 18.51
CA ALA A 44 6.32 6.08 17.82
C ALA A 44 7.44 6.15 16.77
N LEU A 45 8.62 5.57 17.07
CA LEU A 45 9.71 5.48 16.09
C LEU A 45 9.35 4.57 14.90
N THR A 46 8.68 3.44 15.16
CA THR A 46 8.19 2.54 14.11
C THR A 46 7.16 3.22 13.22
N GLU A 47 6.19 3.93 13.81
CA GLU A 47 5.17 4.68 13.07
C GLU A 47 5.78 5.79 12.22
N ALA A 48 6.74 6.55 12.76
CA ALA A 48 7.47 7.57 12.02
C ALA A 48 8.23 6.98 10.83
N ARG A 49 8.92 5.84 11.04
CA ARG A 49 9.64 5.15 9.96
C ARG A 49 8.70 4.58 8.90
N LEU A 50 7.55 4.03 9.29
CA LEU A 50 6.50 3.60 8.35
C LEU A 50 5.97 4.78 7.53
N ALA A 51 5.71 5.93 8.16
CA ALA A 51 5.24 7.13 7.47
C ALA A 51 6.26 7.65 6.45
N GLU A 52 7.55 7.67 6.83
CA GLU A 52 8.64 8.03 5.93
C GLU A 52 8.67 7.11 4.70
N ILE A 53 8.70 5.79 4.91
CA ILE A 53 8.73 4.80 3.81
C ILE A 53 7.51 4.93 2.92
N LYS A 54 6.30 5.05 3.49
CA LYS A 54 5.03 5.17 2.74
C LYS A 54 4.94 6.45 1.91
N SER A 55 5.68 7.50 2.27
CA SER A 55 5.72 8.74 1.50
C SER A 55 6.47 8.60 0.17
N LYS A 56 7.32 7.59 0.02
CA LYS A 56 8.05 7.28 -1.22
C LYS A 56 7.16 6.50 -2.19
N ASP A 57 7.36 6.72 -3.49
CA ASP A 57 6.84 5.81 -4.51
C ASP A 57 7.47 4.42 -4.36
N GLY A 58 6.79 3.39 -4.85
CA GLY A 58 7.23 2.01 -4.65
C GLY A 58 8.58 1.69 -5.31
N MET A 59 8.93 2.37 -6.42
CA MET A 59 10.15 2.11 -7.18
C MET A 59 11.39 2.74 -6.54
N SER A 60 11.22 3.80 -5.75
CA SER A 60 12.31 4.50 -5.05
C SER A 60 12.69 3.88 -3.69
N ARG A 61 12.02 2.81 -3.25
CA ARG A 61 12.28 2.17 -1.95
C ARG A 61 13.41 1.15 -2.04
N SER A 62 14.28 1.12 -1.03
CA SER A 62 15.28 0.05 -0.91
C SER A 62 14.65 -1.27 -0.45
N GLN A 63 15.40 -2.37 -0.57
CA GLN A 63 14.93 -3.67 -0.07
C GLN A 63 14.70 -3.64 1.45
N GLU A 64 15.58 -2.99 2.21
CA GLU A 64 15.44 -2.85 3.66
C GLU A 64 14.16 -2.07 4.04
N GLU A 65 13.75 -1.11 3.21
CA GLU A 65 12.52 -0.35 3.40
C GLU A 65 11.28 -1.20 3.10
N TRP A 66 11.35 -2.05 2.08
CA TRP A 66 10.30 -3.04 1.81
C TRP A 66 10.16 -4.05 2.95
N ASP A 67 11.28 -4.61 3.40
CA ASP A 67 11.29 -5.58 4.51
C ASP A 67 10.73 -4.94 5.79
N PHE A 68 11.14 -3.70 6.09
CA PHE A 68 10.62 -2.96 7.24
C PHE A 68 9.11 -2.71 7.11
N LEU A 69 8.62 -2.29 5.94
CA LEU A 69 7.20 -2.06 5.70
C LEU A 69 6.38 -3.35 5.93
N PHE A 70 6.78 -4.45 5.31
CA PHE A 70 6.06 -5.72 5.42
C PHE A 70 6.11 -6.33 6.84
N ALA A 71 7.20 -6.09 7.58
CA ALA A 71 7.33 -6.58 8.95
C ALA A 71 6.53 -5.75 9.98
N ASN A 72 6.30 -4.47 9.72
CA ASN A 72 5.78 -3.54 10.74
C ASN A 72 4.37 -2.99 10.45
N ASP A 73 3.91 -3.01 9.20
CA ASP A 73 2.57 -2.53 8.84
C ASP A 73 1.51 -3.61 9.03
N LYS A 74 0.85 -3.58 10.20
CA LYS A 74 -0.20 -4.56 10.56
C LYS A 74 -1.34 -4.63 9.56
N ILE A 75 -1.84 -3.47 9.11
CA ILE A 75 -2.96 -3.40 8.16
C ILE A 75 -2.55 -4.03 6.83
N LEU A 76 -1.34 -3.74 6.34
CA LEU A 76 -0.83 -4.35 5.11
C LEU A 76 -0.61 -5.86 5.26
N GLY A 77 -0.18 -6.31 6.44
CA GLY A 77 -0.07 -7.72 6.80
C GLY A 77 -1.42 -8.44 6.73
N GLU A 78 -2.45 -7.89 7.38
CA GLU A 78 -3.82 -8.41 7.37
C GLU A 78 -4.40 -8.48 5.96
N ILE A 79 -4.22 -7.43 5.15
CA ILE A 79 -4.65 -7.41 3.75
C ILE A 79 -3.93 -8.49 2.93
N THR A 80 -2.62 -8.66 3.15
CA THR A 80 -1.83 -9.68 2.44
C THR A 80 -2.30 -11.08 2.81
N GLU A 81 -2.53 -11.35 4.10
CA GLU A 81 -3.09 -12.63 4.56
C GLU A 81 -4.48 -12.89 3.98
N LYS A 82 -5.37 -11.89 3.99
CA LYS A 82 -6.71 -11.98 3.41
C LYS A 82 -6.67 -12.27 1.91
N THR A 83 -5.78 -11.60 1.18
CA THR A 83 -5.57 -11.83 -0.26
C THR A 83 -5.15 -13.27 -0.54
N ASN A 84 -4.25 -13.84 0.27
CA ASN A 84 -3.78 -15.22 0.10
C ASN A 84 -4.89 -16.25 0.40
N LYS A 85 -5.74 -15.98 1.40
CA LYS A 85 -6.84 -16.89 1.77
C LYS A 85 -8.04 -16.80 0.83
N SER A 86 -8.35 -15.60 0.36
CA SER A 86 -9.52 -15.33 -0.48
C SER A 86 -9.23 -14.20 -1.46
N PRO A 87 -8.66 -14.52 -2.63
CA PRO A 87 -8.43 -13.54 -3.69
C PRO A 87 -9.73 -12.85 -4.10
N GLY A 88 -9.70 -11.53 -4.24
CA GLY A 88 -10.88 -10.74 -4.62
C GLY A 88 -11.85 -10.41 -3.47
N SER A 89 -11.53 -10.78 -2.24
CA SER A 89 -12.35 -10.45 -1.05
C SER A 89 -12.02 -9.09 -0.42
N LEU A 90 -11.07 -8.34 -0.99
CA LEU A 90 -10.67 -7.05 -0.46
C LEU A 90 -11.74 -6.00 -0.74
N THR A 91 -12.03 -5.17 0.26
CA THR A 91 -12.89 -3.99 0.12
C THR A 91 -12.17 -2.88 -0.64
N SER A 92 -12.92 -1.88 -1.09
CA SER A 92 -12.42 -0.68 -1.73
C SER A 92 -11.41 0.06 -0.84
N ALA A 93 -11.66 0.13 0.47
CA ALA A 93 -10.76 0.75 1.44
C ALA A 93 -9.47 -0.05 1.66
N GLU A 94 -9.56 -1.38 1.68
CA GLU A 94 -8.38 -2.25 1.80
C GLU A 94 -7.50 -2.15 0.54
N ILE A 95 -8.10 -2.09 -0.65
CA ILE A 95 -7.35 -1.88 -1.91
C ILE A 95 -6.70 -0.50 -1.94
N ASP A 96 -7.44 0.55 -1.57
CA ASP A 96 -6.92 1.92 -1.44
C ASP A 96 -5.68 1.95 -0.52
N TYR A 97 -5.82 1.38 0.68
CA TYR A 97 -4.73 1.33 1.64
C TYR A 97 -3.53 0.55 1.09
N ALA A 98 -3.75 -0.65 0.53
CA ALA A 98 -2.67 -1.48 0.01
C ALA A 98 -1.91 -0.81 -1.15
N GLN A 99 -2.62 -0.14 -2.05
CA GLN A 99 -2.02 0.60 -3.16
C GLN A 99 -1.17 1.77 -2.63
N LYS A 100 -1.71 2.61 -1.74
CA LYS A 100 -0.96 3.71 -1.11
C LYS A 100 0.26 3.21 -0.33
N ALA A 101 0.06 2.21 0.53
CA ALA A 101 1.12 1.66 1.37
C ALA A 101 2.26 1.08 0.53
N ARG A 102 1.95 0.45 -0.61
CA ARG A 102 2.94 -0.08 -1.58
C ARG A 102 3.47 0.97 -2.56
N GLY A 103 3.05 2.23 -2.45
CA GLY A 103 3.50 3.30 -3.35
C GLY A 103 3.05 3.11 -4.80
N LEU A 104 1.90 2.46 -5.01
CA LEU A 104 1.24 2.27 -6.29
C LEU A 104 0.22 3.38 -6.55
N VAL A 105 -0.19 3.53 -7.80
CA VAL A 105 -1.32 4.39 -8.16
C VAL A 105 -2.57 3.90 -7.43
N ASN A 106 -3.21 4.80 -6.68
CA ASN A 106 -4.46 4.51 -6.00
C ASN A 106 -5.63 4.58 -6.99
N THR A 107 -6.04 3.44 -7.54
CA THR A 107 -7.16 3.39 -8.48
C THR A 107 -8.49 3.68 -7.79
N MET A 108 -8.64 3.29 -6.52
CA MET A 108 -9.87 3.52 -5.75
C MET A 108 -10.13 5.01 -5.49
N ALA A 109 -9.14 5.90 -5.60
CA ALA A 109 -9.36 7.35 -5.54
C ALA A 109 -10.26 7.87 -6.68
N PHE A 110 -10.34 7.15 -7.80
CA PHE A 110 -11.13 7.54 -8.98
C PHE A 110 -12.56 7.00 -8.98
N LEU A 111 -13.00 6.46 -7.84
CA LEU A 111 -14.38 6.08 -7.59
C LEU A 111 -15.01 7.04 -6.57
N SER A 112 -16.27 7.40 -6.82
CA SER A 112 -17.11 8.11 -5.88
C SER A 112 -17.40 7.25 -4.63
N PRO A 113 -17.89 7.85 -3.52
CA PRO A 113 -18.31 7.08 -2.35
C PRO A 113 -19.35 5.99 -2.67
N ASP A 114 -20.33 6.29 -3.53
CA ASP A 114 -21.37 5.34 -3.92
C ASP A 114 -20.81 4.21 -4.79
N GLU A 115 -19.87 4.51 -5.69
CA GLU A 115 -19.19 3.50 -6.50
C GLU A 115 -18.32 2.58 -5.63
N LYS A 116 -17.67 3.11 -4.59
CA LYS A 116 -16.96 2.30 -3.59
C LYS A 116 -17.91 1.40 -2.80
N ALA A 117 -19.05 1.93 -2.36
CA ALA A 117 -20.07 1.15 -1.67
C ALA A 117 -20.63 0.03 -2.58
N LEU A 118 -20.83 0.32 -3.87
CA LEU A 118 -21.23 -0.68 -4.86
C LEU A 118 -20.16 -1.78 -5.02
N TYR A 119 -18.88 -1.39 -5.08
CA TYR A 119 -17.76 -2.34 -5.08
C TYR A 119 -17.81 -3.27 -3.86
N ASP A 120 -17.94 -2.69 -2.67
CA ASP A 120 -17.98 -3.43 -1.41
C ASP A 120 -19.21 -4.35 -1.32
N LYS A 121 -20.36 -3.93 -1.87
CA LYS A 121 -21.56 -4.78 -1.99
C LYS A 121 -21.29 -6.00 -2.88
N MET A 122 -20.61 -5.84 -4.01
CA MET A 122 -20.28 -6.96 -4.90
C MET A 122 -19.35 -7.95 -4.20
N VAL A 123 -18.32 -7.45 -3.52
CA VAL A 123 -17.40 -8.27 -2.71
C VAL A 123 -18.15 -9.03 -1.61
N ALA A 124 -19.00 -8.36 -0.84
CA ALA A 124 -19.78 -8.97 0.24
C ALA A 124 -20.76 -10.03 -0.25
N SER A 125 -21.30 -9.87 -1.47
CA SER A 125 -22.21 -10.84 -2.09
C SER A 125 -21.49 -12.01 -2.79
N GLY A 126 -20.16 -12.02 -2.79
CA GLY A 126 -19.36 -13.03 -3.51
C GLY A 126 -19.31 -12.83 -5.03
N ASN A 127 -19.86 -11.73 -5.56
CA ASN A 127 -19.77 -11.36 -6.98
C ASN A 127 -18.41 -10.73 -7.30
N THR A 128 -17.34 -11.49 -7.08
CA THR A 128 -15.96 -11.02 -7.26
C THR A 128 -15.65 -10.63 -8.70
N GLU A 129 -16.20 -11.33 -9.70
CA GLU A 129 -16.03 -10.97 -11.12
C GLU A 129 -16.60 -9.58 -11.42
N ALA A 130 -17.78 -9.25 -10.89
CA ALA A 130 -18.40 -7.94 -11.04
C ALA A 130 -17.58 -6.85 -10.31
N ALA A 131 -17.07 -7.16 -9.11
CA ALA A 131 -16.15 -6.28 -8.39
C ALA A 131 -14.87 -6.00 -9.20
N PHE A 132 -14.27 -7.02 -9.83
CA PHE A 132 -13.14 -6.83 -10.74
C PHE A 132 -13.51 -6.00 -11.97
N GLY A 133 -14.72 -6.13 -12.50
CA GLY A 133 -15.22 -5.25 -13.58
C GLY A 133 -15.19 -3.78 -13.17
N LEU A 134 -15.63 -3.46 -11.95
CA LEU A 134 -15.60 -2.10 -11.43
C LEU A 134 -14.17 -1.63 -11.09
N ASN A 135 -13.31 -2.55 -10.65
CA ASN A 135 -11.88 -2.28 -10.47
C ASN A 135 -11.20 -1.88 -11.80
N ASN A 136 -11.54 -2.55 -12.90
CA ASN A 136 -11.06 -2.20 -14.24
C ASN A 136 -11.50 -0.79 -14.66
N ILE A 137 -12.74 -0.38 -14.34
CA ILE A 137 -13.19 1.00 -14.57
C ILE A 137 -12.35 2.00 -13.77
N ALA A 138 -12.09 1.71 -12.49
CA ALA A 138 -11.23 2.53 -11.65
C ALA A 138 -9.81 2.66 -12.25
N PHE A 139 -9.27 1.57 -12.80
CA PHE A 139 -7.99 1.56 -13.51
C PHE A 139 -8.02 2.43 -14.78
N ILE A 140 -9.05 2.32 -15.62
CA ILE A 140 -9.21 3.15 -16.82
C ILE A 140 -9.27 4.64 -16.45
N ARG A 141 -10.02 5.01 -15.40
CA ARG A 141 -10.09 6.39 -14.89
C ARG A 141 -8.77 6.91 -14.36
N ALA A 142 -7.98 6.03 -13.71
CA ALA A 142 -6.66 6.37 -13.22
C ALA A 142 -5.69 6.68 -14.36
N ALA A 143 -5.83 5.99 -15.50
CA ALA A 143 -4.97 6.17 -16.68
C ALA A 143 -5.12 7.55 -17.36
N GLY A 144 -6.27 8.22 -17.23
CA GLY A 144 -6.44 9.58 -17.77
C GLY A 144 -7.89 10.00 -17.96
N SER A 145 -8.08 11.13 -18.66
CA SER A 145 -9.39 11.69 -19.03
C SER A 145 -9.73 11.49 -20.51
N LEU A 146 -9.02 10.60 -21.19
CA LEU A 146 -9.27 10.26 -22.59
C LEU A 146 -9.02 8.77 -22.79
N ALA A 147 -10.05 8.04 -23.20
CA ALA A 147 -9.98 6.61 -23.49
C ALA A 147 -10.74 6.27 -24.78
N GLY A 148 -10.35 5.17 -25.42
CA GLY A 148 -11.05 4.63 -26.59
C GLY A 148 -12.30 3.87 -26.20
N GLY A 149 -13.39 4.11 -26.93
CA GLY A 149 -14.68 3.46 -26.83
C GLY A 149 -15.05 2.71 -28.12
N GLU A 150 -16.32 2.33 -28.21
CA GLU A 150 -16.90 1.63 -29.37
C GLU A 150 -16.64 2.39 -30.68
N GLY A 151 -16.34 1.63 -31.75
CA GLY A 151 -16.13 2.19 -33.08
C GLY A 151 -14.95 3.15 -33.22
N GLY A 152 -14.04 3.19 -32.24
CA GLY A 152 -12.90 4.13 -32.21
C GLY A 152 -13.28 5.53 -31.72
N ALA A 153 -14.46 5.70 -31.12
CA ALA A 153 -14.82 6.94 -30.44
C ALA A 153 -13.90 7.19 -29.23
N ASN A 154 -13.71 8.45 -28.86
CA ASN A 154 -13.06 8.80 -27.60
C ASN A 154 -14.11 9.24 -26.58
N TYR A 155 -13.87 8.96 -25.30
CA TYR A 155 -14.70 9.43 -24.20
C TYR A 155 -13.83 9.80 -22.99
N ASP A 156 -14.41 10.55 -22.05
CA ASP A 156 -13.77 10.87 -20.78
C ASP A 156 -14.21 9.87 -19.70
N PRO A 157 -13.37 8.91 -19.31
CA PRO A 157 -13.75 7.90 -18.33
C PRO A 157 -13.99 8.48 -16.93
N ARG A 158 -13.36 9.61 -16.57
CA ARG A 158 -13.50 10.21 -15.23
C ARG A 158 -14.87 10.84 -15.02
N ASN A 159 -15.48 11.32 -16.10
CA ASN A 159 -16.79 11.97 -16.08
C ASN A 159 -17.92 11.08 -16.60
N THR A 160 -17.59 9.90 -17.14
CA THR A 160 -18.60 8.95 -17.63
C THR A 160 -19.18 8.13 -16.48
N ALA A 161 -20.51 8.14 -16.36
CA ALA A 161 -21.23 7.39 -15.36
C ALA A 161 -21.10 5.87 -15.57
N ILE A 162 -21.03 5.12 -14.47
CA ILE A 162 -20.97 3.66 -14.47
C ILE A 162 -22.40 3.11 -14.60
N THR A 163 -22.83 2.90 -15.83
CA THR A 163 -24.11 2.28 -16.18
C THR A 163 -23.89 1.10 -17.12
N ALA A 164 -24.85 0.19 -17.22
CA ALA A 164 -24.76 -0.95 -18.13
C ALA A 164 -24.45 -0.53 -19.58
N ASP A 165 -25.16 0.49 -20.08
CA ASP A 165 -24.98 1.03 -21.43
C ASP A 165 -23.59 1.64 -21.63
N ASN A 166 -23.11 2.43 -20.67
CA ASN A 166 -21.79 3.06 -20.78
C ASN A 166 -20.65 2.03 -20.65
N ILE A 167 -20.84 0.98 -19.85
CA ILE A 167 -19.87 -0.11 -19.76
C ILE A 167 -19.74 -0.80 -21.10
N MET A 168 -20.87 -1.16 -21.71
CA MET A 168 -20.91 -1.85 -22.99
C MET A 168 -20.35 -0.99 -24.13
N ARG A 169 -20.67 0.31 -24.18
CA ARG A 169 -20.23 1.20 -25.26
C ARG A 169 -18.82 1.75 -25.09
N TYR A 170 -18.35 1.93 -23.86
CA TYR A 170 -17.13 2.68 -23.58
C TYR A 170 -16.11 1.88 -22.79
N PHE A 171 -16.43 1.51 -21.54
CA PHE A 171 -15.41 0.93 -20.64
C PHE A 171 -14.88 -0.42 -21.13
N SER A 172 -15.72 -1.30 -21.68
CA SER A 172 -15.27 -2.61 -22.17
C SER A 172 -14.33 -2.53 -23.38
N HIS A 173 -14.35 -1.42 -24.11
CA HIS A 173 -13.49 -1.20 -25.27
C HIS A 173 -12.14 -0.56 -24.89
N SER A 174 -11.99 -0.07 -23.66
CA SER A 174 -10.76 0.59 -23.20
C SER A 174 -9.68 -0.39 -22.75
N ILE A 175 -9.97 -1.68 -22.66
CA ILE A 175 -9.00 -2.73 -22.29
C ILE A 175 -8.90 -3.74 -23.43
N VAL A 176 -7.68 -3.88 -23.97
CA VAL A 176 -7.37 -4.94 -24.94
C VAL A 176 -6.82 -6.14 -24.17
N ASP A 177 -7.69 -7.12 -23.90
CA ASP A 177 -7.35 -8.36 -23.20
C ASP A 177 -7.70 -9.58 -24.08
N PRO A 178 -6.72 -10.20 -24.77
CA PRO A 178 -6.94 -11.38 -25.61
C PRO A 178 -7.49 -12.60 -24.87
N SER A 179 -7.34 -12.68 -23.54
CA SER A 179 -7.87 -13.79 -22.74
C SER A 179 -9.39 -13.69 -22.49
N GLY A 180 -9.97 -12.52 -22.76
CA GLY A 180 -11.38 -12.23 -22.52
C GLY A 180 -11.77 -12.13 -21.04
N ASN A 181 -10.81 -12.11 -20.11
CA ASN A 181 -11.10 -11.98 -18.68
C ASN A 181 -11.76 -10.64 -18.37
N ALA A 182 -11.22 -9.54 -18.91
CA ALA A 182 -11.78 -8.21 -18.74
C ALA A 182 -13.23 -8.15 -19.26
N GLN A 183 -13.49 -8.74 -20.43
CA GLN A 183 -14.82 -8.78 -21.01
C GLN A 183 -15.82 -9.53 -20.12
N ARG A 184 -15.45 -10.69 -19.56
CA ARG A 184 -16.30 -11.44 -18.62
C ARG A 184 -16.60 -10.63 -17.35
N GLN A 185 -15.60 -9.94 -16.81
CA GLN A 185 -15.75 -9.09 -15.63
C GLN A 185 -16.68 -7.88 -15.89
N PHE A 186 -16.58 -7.24 -17.06
CA PHE A 186 -17.52 -6.18 -17.46
C PHE A 186 -18.95 -6.72 -17.64
N GLN A 187 -19.12 -7.91 -18.21
CA GLN A 187 -20.43 -8.55 -18.33
C GLN A 187 -21.03 -8.87 -16.96
N ALA A 188 -20.24 -9.40 -16.02
CA ALA A 188 -20.67 -9.64 -14.65
C ALA A 188 -21.11 -8.33 -13.95
N LEU A 189 -20.36 -7.23 -14.14
CA LEU A 189 -20.75 -5.92 -13.62
C LEU A 189 -22.05 -5.41 -14.23
N ILE A 190 -22.24 -5.54 -15.55
CA ILE A 190 -23.48 -5.16 -16.24
C ILE A 190 -24.67 -5.92 -15.63
N GLN A 191 -24.55 -7.25 -15.48
CA GLN A 191 -25.60 -8.08 -14.90
C GLN A 191 -25.90 -7.69 -13.44
N PHE A 192 -24.85 -7.45 -12.64
CA PHE A 192 -25.03 -7.01 -11.26
C PHE A 192 -25.80 -5.68 -11.20
N LEU A 193 -25.43 -4.70 -12.03
CA LEU A 193 -26.11 -3.40 -12.08
C LEU A 193 -27.58 -3.55 -12.45
N GLN A 194 -27.90 -4.32 -13.50
CA GLN A 194 -29.27 -4.54 -13.97
C GLN A 194 -30.16 -5.23 -12.93
N ASN A 195 -29.61 -6.20 -12.20
CA ASN A 195 -30.33 -6.89 -11.14
C ASN A 195 -30.58 -5.99 -9.92
N ASN A 196 -29.66 -5.06 -9.64
CA ASN A 196 -29.80 -4.14 -8.51
C ASN A 196 -30.71 -2.93 -8.80
N THR A 197 -30.91 -2.55 -10.06
CA THR A 197 -31.93 -1.56 -10.45
C THR A 197 -33.34 -2.13 -10.55
N ALA A 198 -33.49 -3.46 -10.67
CA ALA A 198 -34.80 -4.12 -10.68
C ALA A 198 -35.47 -4.20 -9.29
N ASP A 199 -34.70 -3.96 -8.22
CA ASP A 199 -35.14 -3.99 -6.82
C ASP A 199 -35.35 -2.58 -6.21
N ALA A 200 -35.27 -1.51 -7.03
CA ALA A 200 -35.49 -0.12 -6.63
C ALA A 200 -36.80 0.43 -7.22
#